data_AF-A0A2H5UZ43-F1
#
_entry.id   AF-A0A2H5UZ43-F1
#
_cell.length_a   1.000
_cell.length_b   1.000
_cell.length_c   1.000
_cell.angle_alpha   90.00
_cell.angle_beta   90.00
_cell.angle_gamma   90.00
#
_symmetry.space_group_name_H-M   'P 1'
#
loop_
_entity.id
_entity.type
_entity.pdbx_description
1 polymer ?
#
loop_
_entity_poly.entity_id
_entity_poly.type
_entity_poly.pdbx_seq_one_letter_code
_entity_poly.pdbx_strand_id
1 'polypeptide(L)'
;MESRRRVLIAISAGLASLAGLILYMNSGERQGSPRPTTSKAESDMPSRPDVKTTTRGDGAIIRYLVPPEEILPGGPPKDGIPSIDEPVFIPAGEAGYLGPGDLVVGIEYGGVVKAYPHKVMVWHEIVNDVVGGTPVAITYCPLCYTATAFIRMVSGSVTTFGVSGKLYNSDLVMYDRLTETYWSQHLGLGIMGPMAGASLERLQVDVMTWSKWRGLHPDTLVLSTDTGFSRPYGYDPYGDYYRSRGVMFPVKNLDDRLHPKAIVYGLVVDGVAKTYEQGTISRAAVLNDEVNGRPVVVVSPFQQYVRAYSRRLVGETLEFVYEDGRVVDRKTGSVWDIGGRAVEGPLKGRSLEQVVVYPAFWFAWAAFYPGVELVYDGGEPALQGADG
;
A
#
# COMPACT_ATOMS: atom_id res chain seq x y z
N MET A 1 -10.31 -58.66 -46.42
CA MET A 1 -10.91 -58.33 -45.12
C MET A 1 -9.82 -58.52 -44.08
N GLU A 2 -9.35 -57.40 -43.53
CA GLU A 2 -8.29 -57.13 -42.52
C GLU A 2 -7.16 -58.15 -42.30
N SER A 3 -5.89 -57.90 -42.68
CA SER A 3 -4.91 -56.90 -42.18
C SER A 3 -4.56 -57.09 -40.69
N ARG A 4 -3.33 -57.34 -40.23
CA ARG A 4 -1.98 -57.44 -40.82
C ARG A 4 -1.11 -58.25 -39.84
N ARG A 5 -0.21 -59.09 -40.37
CA ARG A 5 0.75 -59.94 -39.63
C ARG A 5 1.91 -59.14 -39.03
N ARG A 6 2.37 -59.61 -37.87
CA ARG A 6 3.67 -59.33 -37.23
C ARG A 6 4.83 -59.89 -38.07
N VAL A 7 6.04 -59.34 -37.91
CA VAL A 7 7.27 -60.04 -37.42
C VAL A 7 8.46 -59.07 -37.39
N LEU A 8 9.30 -59.26 -36.36
CA LEU A 8 10.55 -58.60 -35.98
C LEU A 8 11.64 -58.56 -37.07
N ILE A 9 12.63 -57.67 -36.90
CA ILE A 9 14.07 -58.00 -36.86
C ILE A 9 14.82 -56.91 -36.05
N ALA A 10 15.75 -57.36 -35.21
CA ALA A 10 16.64 -56.57 -34.37
C ALA A 10 17.91 -56.12 -35.12
N ILE A 11 18.49 -54.96 -34.77
CA ILE A 11 19.95 -54.72 -34.88
C ILE A 11 20.41 -53.86 -33.70
N SER A 12 21.52 -54.29 -33.13
CA SER A 12 22.28 -53.82 -31.97
C SER A 12 23.35 -52.76 -32.29
N ALA A 13 23.84 -52.13 -31.21
CA ALA A 13 25.18 -51.56 -30.98
C ALA A 13 25.41 -50.05 -31.23
N GLY A 14 26.13 -49.42 -30.30
CA GLY A 14 27.00 -48.27 -30.60
C GLY A 14 27.04 -47.14 -29.57
N LEU A 15 27.90 -47.27 -28.56
CA LEU A 15 28.46 -46.15 -27.79
C LEU A 15 29.21 -45.17 -28.70
N ALA A 16 29.00 -43.86 -28.54
CA ALA A 16 30.05 -42.84 -28.70
C ALA A 16 29.58 -41.48 -28.15
N SER A 17 30.09 -41.14 -26.98
CA SER A 17 30.19 -39.79 -26.43
C SER A 17 30.96 -38.86 -27.37
N LEU A 18 30.37 -37.73 -27.76
CA LEU A 18 31.08 -36.64 -28.42
C LEU A 18 30.84 -35.33 -27.68
N ALA A 19 31.80 -35.00 -26.79
CA ALA A 19 32.07 -33.64 -26.38
C ALA A 19 32.81 -32.94 -27.53
N GLY A 20 32.41 -31.71 -27.87
CA GLY A 20 33.21 -30.86 -28.75
C GLY A 20 32.45 -29.91 -29.66
N LEU A 21 31.61 -29.04 -29.10
CA LEU A 21 31.39 -27.69 -29.66
C LEU A 21 30.72 -26.76 -28.63
N ILE A 22 31.42 -26.48 -27.53
CA ILE A 22 31.12 -25.32 -26.70
C ILE A 22 32.37 -24.47 -26.72
N LEU A 23 32.38 -23.48 -27.60
CA LEU A 23 33.06 -22.19 -27.44
C LEU A 23 32.53 -21.27 -28.54
N TYR A 24 32.07 -20.10 -28.11
CA TYR A 24 31.82 -18.89 -28.91
C TYR A 24 30.44 -18.71 -29.57
N MET A 25 29.44 -18.27 -28.79
CA MET A 25 28.58 -17.08 -29.03
C MET A 25 27.88 -16.74 -27.69
N ASN A 26 28.51 -15.92 -26.84
CA ASN A 26 28.16 -14.51 -26.58
C ASN A 26 26.65 -14.28 -26.38
N SER A 27 26.18 -14.10 -25.15
CA SER A 27 26.25 -12.88 -24.31
C SER A 27 24.87 -12.19 -24.30
N GLY A 28 24.02 -12.67 -23.42
CA GLY A 28 22.78 -12.03 -23.03
C GLY A 28 22.63 -12.16 -21.53
N GLU A 29 23.40 -11.37 -20.78
CA GLU A 29 23.24 -11.22 -19.34
C GLU A 29 21.80 -10.77 -19.05
N ARG A 30 20.95 -11.71 -18.63
CA ARG A 30 19.73 -11.37 -17.90
C ARG A 30 20.18 -10.87 -16.54
N GLN A 31 20.18 -9.55 -16.35
CA GLN A 31 20.24 -8.94 -15.03
C GLN A 31 19.03 -9.46 -14.23
N GLY A 32 19.28 -10.44 -13.36
CA GLY A 32 18.34 -10.82 -12.31
C GLY A 32 18.26 -9.67 -11.32
N SER A 33 17.04 -9.27 -10.98
CA SER A 33 16.80 -8.35 -9.86
C SER A 33 17.52 -8.86 -8.60
N PRO A 34 18.20 -7.99 -7.83
CA PRO A 34 18.82 -8.43 -6.59
C PRO A 34 17.76 -8.95 -5.64
N ARG A 35 17.92 -10.19 -5.14
CA ARG A 35 17.22 -10.62 -3.93
C ARG A 35 17.68 -9.71 -2.78
N PRO A 36 16.77 -9.14 -1.96
CA PRO A 36 17.19 -8.40 -0.78
C PRO A 36 17.95 -9.36 0.14
N THR A 37 19.21 -9.06 0.40
CA THR A 37 20.03 -9.79 1.36
C THR A 37 19.55 -9.43 2.77
N THR A 38 19.13 -10.44 3.51
CA THR A 38 18.54 -10.38 4.87
C THR A 38 19.55 -10.06 5.98
N SER A 39 20.51 -9.15 5.76
CA SER A 39 21.64 -8.97 6.70
C SER A 39 21.85 -7.52 7.19
N LYS A 40 20.94 -6.59 6.90
CA LYS A 40 21.08 -5.18 7.36
C LYS A 40 19.89 -4.63 8.16
N ALA A 41 18.86 -5.45 8.42
CA ALA A 41 17.60 -4.99 9.00
C ALA A 41 17.59 -4.91 10.55
N GLU A 42 18.63 -5.36 11.25
CA GLU A 42 18.61 -5.41 12.71
C GLU A 42 19.28 -4.22 13.42
N SER A 43 20.09 -3.41 12.75
CA SER A 43 20.95 -2.43 13.45
C SER A 43 20.44 -0.98 13.51
N ASP A 44 19.36 -0.62 12.81
CA ASP A 44 18.87 0.79 12.74
C ASP A 44 17.36 0.94 13.08
N MET A 45 16.76 -0.02 13.78
CA MET A 45 15.37 0.13 14.24
C MET A 45 15.32 1.17 15.39
N PRO A 46 14.36 2.12 15.39
CA PRO A 46 14.08 2.92 16.58
C PRO A 46 13.86 1.97 17.76
N SER A 47 14.23 2.40 18.97
CA SER A 47 14.12 1.61 20.20
C SER A 47 12.82 0.79 20.18
N ARG A 48 12.94 -0.55 20.22
CA ARG A 48 11.80 -1.45 20.11
C ARG A 48 10.65 -0.94 20.98
N PRO A 49 9.43 -0.80 20.45
CA PRO A 49 8.33 -0.23 21.21
C PRO A 49 8.10 -1.04 22.49
N ASP A 50 7.85 -0.34 23.60
CA ASP A 50 7.78 -0.93 24.94
C ASP A 50 6.55 -1.84 25.08
N VAL A 51 6.76 -3.15 24.92
CA VAL A 51 5.70 -4.17 25.00
C VAL A 51 5.40 -4.47 26.46
N LYS A 52 4.16 -4.18 26.87
CA LYS A 52 3.64 -4.47 28.20
C LYS A 52 2.93 -5.82 28.24
N THR A 53 2.66 -6.29 29.46
CA THR A 53 1.88 -7.51 29.69
C THR A 53 0.77 -7.28 30.71
N THR A 54 -0.34 -7.98 30.54
CA THR A 54 -1.45 -8.06 31.52
C THR A 54 -1.97 -9.48 31.56
N THR A 55 -2.72 -9.83 32.61
CA THR A 55 -3.26 -11.17 32.83
C THR A 55 -4.77 -11.13 32.66
N ARG A 56 -5.31 -11.94 31.74
CA ARG A 56 -6.76 -12.12 31.56
C ARG A 56 -7.34 -12.91 32.75
N GLY A 57 -8.66 -12.82 32.95
CA GLY A 57 -9.35 -13.49 34.06
C GLY A 57 -9.21 -15.02 34.10
N ASP A 58 -8.75 -15.65 33.02
CA ASP A 58 -8.44 -17.08 32.94
C ASP A 58 -6.93 -17.39 33.13
N GLY A 59 -6.12 -16.40 33.50
CA GLY A 59 -4.69 -16.55 33.74
C GLY A 59 -3.79 -16.40 32.51
N ALA A 60 -4.37 -16.20 31.30
CA ALA A 60 -3.57 -16.01 30.09
C ALA A 60 -2.83 -14.67 30.11
N ILE A 61 -1.53 -14.68 29.81
CA ILE A 61 -0.73 -13.46 29.65
C ILE A 61 -0.99 -12.88 28.26
N ILE A 62 -1.42 -11.62 28.23
CA ILE A 62 -1.61 -10.84 27.01
C ILE A 62 -0.48 -9.83 26.91
N ARG A 63 0.21 -9.84 25.76
CA ARG A 63 1.19 -8.81 25.39
C ARG A 63 0.50 -7.68 24.64
N TYR A 64 0.87 -6.44 24.90
CA TYR A 64 0.27 -5.28 24.23
C TYR A 64 1.21 -4.07 24.14
N LEU A 65 1.06 -3.30 23.07
CA LEU A 65 1.56 -1.93 22.93
C LEU A 65 0.48 -0.90 23.28
N VAL A 66 -0.78 -1.22 22.94
CA VAL A 66 -1.95 -0.39 23.19
C VAL A 66 -2.77 -1.06 24.30
N PRO A 67 -3.07 -0.37 25.41
CA PRO A 67 -3.89 -0.92 26.47
C PRO A 67 -5.22 -1.50 25.93
N PRO A 68 -5.64 -2.71 26.34
CA PRO A 68 -6.84 -3.35 25.81
C PRO A 68 -8.12 -2.50 25.90
N GLU A 69 -8.24 -1.66 26.93
CA GLU A 69 -9.35 -0.73 27.15
C GLU A 69 -9.45 0.39 26.11
N GLU A 70 -8.39 0.64 25.34
CA GLU A 70 -8.37 1.63 24.25
C GLU A 70 -8.71 1.00 22.89
N ILE A 71 -8.80 -0.33 22.82
CA ILE A 71 -9.19 -1.07 21.61
C ILE A 71 -10.71 -1.27 21.67
N LEU A 72 -11.42 -0.29 21.13
CA LEU A 72 -12.86 -0.14 21.30
C LEU A 72 -13.66 -0.98 20.29
N PRO A 73 -14.89 -1.42 20.63
CA PRO A 73 -15.78 -2.04 19.65
C PRO A 73 -16.24 -1.05 18.58
N GLY A 74 -16.17 -1.45 17.31
CA GLY A 74 -16.65 -0.67 16.17
C GLY A 74 -18.13 -0.91 15.81
N GLY A 75 -18.82 -1.81 16.51
CA GLY A 75 -20.20 -2.21 16.26
C GLY A 75 -20.32 -3.63 15.73
N PRO A 76 -19.79 -3.95 14.54
CA PRO A 76 -19.72 -5.31 14.04
C PRO A 76 -18.87 -6.23 14.94
N PRO A 77 -19.23 -7.52 15.08
CA PRO A 77 -18.36 -8.50 15.74
C PRO A 77 -17.12 -8.77 14.89
N LYS A 78 -16.19 -9.58 15.42
CA LYS A 78 -15.06 -10.13 14.65
C LYS A 78 -15.59 -10.83 13.38
N ASP A 79 -14.98 -10.51 12.24
CA ASP A 79 -15.41 -10.91 10.88
C ASP A 79 -16.86 -10.52 10.52
N GLY A 80 -17.51 -9.62 11.27
CA GLY A 80 -18.83 -9.08 10.92
C GLY A 80 -18.81 -8.24 9.64
N ILE A 81 -17.65 -7.68 9.30
CA ILE A 81 -17.31 -7.19 7.97
C ILE A 81 -16.38 -8.24 7.36
N PRO A 82 -16.82 -9.03 6.37
CA PRO A 82 -16.03 -10.14 5.85
C PRO A 82 -14.88 -9.63 4.98
N SER A 83 -13.65 -10.10 5.22
CA SER A 83 -12.55 -9.89 4.28
C SER A 83 -12.77 -10.68 2.98
N ILE A 84 -12.17 -10.23 1.87
CA ILE A 84 -12.11 -11.02 0.64
C ILE A 84 -10.80 -11.81 0.65
N ASP A 85 -10.90 -13.13 0.75
CA ASP A 85 -9.73 -14.01 0.87
C ASP A 85 -9.37 -14.73 -0.44
N GLU A 86 -10.32 -14.78 -1.37
CA GLU A 86 -10.16 -15.36 -2.71
C GLU A 86 -10.63 -14.33 -3.76
N PRO A 87 -9.88 -13.23 -3.98
CA PRO A 87 -10.31 -12.16 -4.86
C PRO A 87 -10.35 -12.59 -6.33
N VAL A 88 -11.48 -12.34 -6.99
CA VAL A 88 -11.64 -12.52 -8.45
C VAL A 88 -11.37 -11.20 -9.16
N PHE A 89 -10.43 -11.22 -10.10
CA PHE A 89 -10.06 -10.05 -10.90
C PHE A 89 -10.52 -10.19 -12.35
N ILE A 90 -10.92 -9.06 -12.93
CA ILE A 90 -11.32 -8.93 -14.33
C ILE A 90 -10.47 -7.87 -15.06
N PRO A 91 -10.35 -7.92 -16.39
CA PRO A 91 -9.68 -6.86 -17.14
C PRO A 91 -10.38 -5.49 -16.98
N ALA A 92 -9.62 -4.40 -17.06
CA ALA A 92 -10.15 -3.03 -16.96
C ALA A 92 -11.33 -2.73 -17.91
N GLY A 93 -11.35 -3.33 -19.10
CA GLY A 93 -12.42 -3.17 -20.09
C GLY A 93 -13.76 -3.79 -19.69
N GLU A 94 -13.75 -4.75 -18.76
CA GLU A 94 -14.94 -5.47 -18.29
C GLU A 94 -15.50 -4.88 -16.99
N ALA A 95 -14.79 -3.94 -16.36
CA ALA A 95 -15.18 -3.27 -15.12
C ALA A 95 -16.29 -2.21 -15.34
N GLY A 96 -17.38 -2.57 -16.01
CA GLY A 96 -18.50 -1.69 -16.36
C GLY A 96 -19.31 -1.15 -15.17
N TYR A 97 -19.09 -1.69 -13.97
CA TYR A 97 -19.68 -1.19 -12.71
C TYR A 97 -18.94 0.02 -12.13
N LEU A 98 -17.82 0.44 -12.74
CA LEU A 98 -17.06 1.64 -12.38
C LEU A 98 -17.33 2.79 -13.36
N GLY A 99 -17.84 3.88 -12.82
CA GLY A 99 -17.88 5.19 -13.46
C GLY A 99 -16.53 5.91 -13.37
N PRO A 100 -16.31 6.94 -14.22
CA PRO A 100 -15.03 7.65 -14.33
C PRO A 100 -14.52 8.29 -13.02
N GLY A 101 -15.42 8.71 -12.14
CA GLY A 101 -15.13 9.38 -10.87
C GLY A 101 -15.03 8.45 -9.66
N ASP A 102 -15.30 7.15 -9.82
CA ASP A 102 -15.19 6.21 -8.71
C ASP A 102 -13.74 6.09 -8.24
N LEU A 103 -13.51 6.10 -6.93
CA LEU A 103 -12.17 5.93 -6.38
C LEU A 103 -11.76 4.46 -6.40
N VAL A 104 -10.48 4.23 -6.70
CA VAL A 104 -9.82 2.93 -6.59
C VAL A 104 -8.55 3.07 -5.75
N VAL A 105 -8.27 2.06 -4.95
CA VAL A 105 -6.92 1.82 -4.42
C VAL A 105 -6.17 1.04 -5.50
N GLY A 106 -5.11 1.62 -6.03
CA GLY A 106 -4.24 0.99 -7.03
C GLY A 106 -2.95 0.49 -6.42
N ILE A 107 -2.44 -0.64 -6.92
CA ILE A 107 -1.12 -1.16 -6.56
C ILE A 107 -0.37 -1.59 -7.82
N GLU A 108 0.90 -1.22 -7.90
CA GLU A 108 1.87 -1.71 -8.87
C GLU A 108 3.01 -2.37 -8.11
N TYR A 109 3.15 -3.70 -8.24
CA TYR A 109 4.20 -4.43 -7.55
C TYR A 109 4.59 -5.69 -8.33
N GLY A 110 5.89 -5.95 -8.46
CA GLY A 110 6.41 -7.11 -9.19
C GLY A 110 5.95 -7.19 -10.64
N GLY A 111 5.73 -6.03 -11.30
CA GLY A 111 5.22 -5.94 -12.67
C GLY A 111 3.73 -6.24 -12.84
N VAL A 112 3.00 -6.46 -11.74
CA VAL A 112 1.55 -6.66 -11.76
C VAL A 112 0.86 -5.40 -11.26
N VAL A 113 -0.16 -4.94 -12.00
CA VAL A 113 -0.91 -3.73 -11.70
C VAL A 113 -2.37 -4.07 -11.45
N LYS A 114 -2.86 -3.81 -10.23
CA LYS A 114 -4.25 -4.10 -9.84
C LYS A 114 -4.96 -2.89 -9.23
N ALA A 115 -6.28 -2.83 -9.39
CA ALA A 115 -7.17 -1.84 -8.80
C ALA A 115 -8.22 -2.51 -7.89
N TYR A 116 -8.49 -1.87 -6.75
CA TYR A 116 -9.44 -2.30 -5.74
C TYR A 116 -10.43 -1.15 -5.52
N PRO A 117 -11.64 -1.23 -6.08
CA PRO A 117 -12.59 -0.12 -6.01
C PRO A 117 -13.05 0.18 -4.59
N HIS A 118 -13.08 1.46 -4.21
CA HIS A 118 -13.58 1.89 -2.90
C HIS A 118 -15.00 1.39 -2.63
N LYS A 119 -15.85 1.37 -3.66
CA LYS A 119 -17.23 0.85 -3.57
C LYS A 119 -17.35 -0.64 -3.21
N VAL A 120 -16.27 -1.41 -3.39
CA VAL A 120 -16.16 -2.79 -2.88
C VAL A 120 -15.45 -2.76 -1.53
N MET A 121 -14.30 -2.09 -1.45
CA MET A 121 -13.48 -2.03 -0.24
C MET A 121 -14.22 -1.49 0.99
N VAL A 122 -15.16 -0.56 0.84
CA VAL A 122 -15.96 -0.02 1.96
C VAL A 122 -16.82 -1.08 2.66
N TRP A 123 -17.12 -2.20 1.99
CA TRP A 123 -17.94 -3.30 2.51
C TRP A 123 -17.11 -4.49 3.04
N HIS A 124 -15.80 -4.48 2.81
CA HIS A 124 -14.91 -5.61 3.10
C HIS A 124 -13.68 -5.22 3.92
N GLU A 125 -13.25 -3.97 3.81
CA GLU A 125 -12.10 -3.33 4.44
C GLU A 125 -10.73 -3.98 4.17
N ILE A 126 -10.66 -5.27 3.87
CA ILE A 126 -9.44 -6.05 3.66
C ILE A 126 -9.64 -7.02 2.49
N VAL A 127 -8.67 -7.04 1.57
CA VAL A 127 -8.53 -8.04 0.52
C VAL A 127 -7.17 -8.73 0.67
N ASN A 128 -7.18 -10.04 0.92
CA ASN A 128 -5.98 -10.86 0.94
C ASN A 128 -5.68 -11.34 -0.49
N ASP A 129 -4.68 -10.75 -1.12
CA ASP A 129 -4.33 -11.01 -2.52
C ASP A 129 -2.88 -11.51 -2.66
N VAL A 130 -2.50 -11.89 -3.88
CA VAL A 130 -1.13 -12.08 -4.35
C VAL A 130 -0.87 -11.15 -5.55
N VAL A 131 0.08 -10.23 -5.40
CA VAL A 131 0.49 -9.27 -6.45
C VAL A 131 1.95 -9.50 -6.79
N GLY A 132 2.24 -9.79 -8.06
CA GLY A 132 3.62 -10.06 -8.50
C GLY A 132 4.29 -11.25 -7.80
N GLY A 133 3.49 -12.21 -7.29
CA GLY A 133 3.97 -13.34 -6.48
C GLY A 133 4.11 -13.06 -4.99
N THR A 134 3.89 -11.82 -4.54
CA THR A 134 3.96 -11.44 -3.12
C THR A 134 2.58 -11.48 -2.46
N PRO A 135 2.42 -12.17 -1.31
CA PRO A 135 1.16 -12.17 -0.57
C PRO A 135 0.95 -10.81 0.12
N VAL A 136 -0.13 -10.12 -0.23
CA VAL A 136 -0.44 -8.76 0.26
C VAL A 136 -1.84 -8.68 0.87
N ALA A 137 -2.02 -7.82 1.87
CA ALA A 137 -3.31 -7.39 2.38
C ALA A 137 -3.53 -5.96 1.91
N ILE A 138 -4.48 -5.73 1.00
CA ILE A 138 -4.94 -4.39 0.65
C ILE A 138 -6.02 -4.02 1.65
N THR A 139 -5.93 -2.83 2.23
CA THR A 139 -6.82 -2.43 3.33
C THR A 139 -7.34 -1.02 3.14
N TYR A 140 -8.58 -0.81 3.54
CA TYR A 140 -9.24 0.49 3.49
C TYR A 140 -10.11 0.67 4.73
N CYS A 141 -9.83 1.72 5.52
CA CYS A 141 -10.70 2.15 6.60
C CYS A 141 -11.52 3.36 6.15
N PRO A 142 -12.83 3.20 5.88
CA PRO A 142 -13.67 4.31 5.44
C PRO A 142 -13.84 5.39 6.51
N LEU A 143 -13.76 5.05 7.80
CA LEU A 143 -13.86 6.02 8.89
C LEU A 143 -12.73 7.06 8.88
N CYS A 144 -11.56 6.64 8.40
CA CYS A 144 -10.31 7.38 8.42
C CYS A 144 -9.76 7.73 7.03
N TYR A 145 -10.41 7.31 5.94
CA TYR A 145 -9.86 7.41 4.58
C TYR A 145 -8.46 6.76 4.43
N THR A 146 -8.13 5.83 5.33
CA THR A 146 -6.82 5.17 5.37
C THR A 146 -6.80 4.04 4.35
N ALA A 147 -6.06 4.20 3.24
CA ALA A 147 -5.83 3.14 2.26
C ALA A 147 -4.36 2.73 2.26
N THR A 148 -4.08 1.43 2.36
CA THR A 148 -2.70 0.94 2.41
C THR A 148 -2.61 -0.55 2.07
N ALA A 149 -1.39 -1.03 1.81
CA ALA A 149 -1.10 -2.44 1.58
C ALA A 149 0.03 -2.93 2.47
N PHE A 150 -0.06 -4.18 2.92
CA PHE A 150 0.98 -4.84 3.72
C PHE A 150 1.39 -6.17 3.12
N ILE A 151 2.67 -6.53 3.21
CA ILE A 151 3.09 -7.92 2.97
C ILE A 151 2.58 -8.80 4.11
N ARG A 152 1.88 -9.89 3.79
CA ARG A 152 1.22 -10.77 4.78
C ARG A 152 2.13 -11.85 5.35
N MET A 153 3.37 -11.47 5.67
CA MET A 153 4.34 -12.35 6.31
C MET A 153 4.39 -12.06 7.80
N VAL A 154 3.88 -12.98 8.62
CA VAL A 154 3.88 -12.89 10.08
C VAL A 154 4.65 -14.08 10.63
N SER A 155 5.66 -13.83 11.46
CA SER A 155 6.53 -14.88 12.02
C SER A 155 7.12 -15.81 10.93
N GLY A 156 7.55 -15.21 9.81
CA GLY A 156 8.13 -15.94 8.68
C GLY A 156 7.15 -16.79 7.85
N SER A 157 5.84 -16.72 8.14
CA SER A 157 4.81 -17.49 7.42
C SER A 157 3.76 -16.58 6.80
N VAL A 158 3.20 -17.02 5.66
CA VAL A 158 2.06 -16.33 5.04
C VAL A 158 0.82 -16.51 5.94
N THR A 159 0.09 -15.42 6.18
CA THR A 159 -1.18 -15.42 6.92
C THR A 159 -2.23 -14.62 6.17
N THR A 160 -3.51 -14.79 6.50
CA THR A 160 -4.58 -13.88 6.03
C THR A 160 -4.99 -12.94 7.16
N PHE A 161 -5.35 -11.72 6.81
CA PHE A 161 -5.92 -10.75 7.75
C PHE A 161 -7.45 -10.74 7.67
N GLY A 162 -8.09 -10.60 8.81
CA GLY A 162 -9.53 -10.36 8.93
C GLY A 162 -9.84 -9.06 9.68
N VAL A 163 -11.09 -8.62 9.59
CA VAL A 163 -11.58 -7.45 10.31
C VAL A 163 -11.93 -7.86 11.74
N SER A 164 -11.31 -7.23 12.75
CA SER A 164 -11.50 -7.63 14.14
C SER A 164 -12.84 -7.17 14.76
N GLY A 165 -13.54 -6.24 14.09
CA GLY A 165 -14.67 -5.51 14.68
C GLY A 165 -14.25 -4.49 15.75
N LYS A 166 -12.95 -4.21 15.86
CA LYS A 166 -12.37 -3.25 16.81
C LYS A 166 -11.75 -2.06 16.10
N LEU A 167 -11.64 -0.97 16.85
CA LEU A 167 -11.05 0.29 16.42
C LEU A 167 -10.02 0.76 17.45
N TYR A 168 -8.99 1.44 16.96
CA TYR A 168 -8.05 2.21 17.79
C TYR A 168 -7.87 3.58 17.15
N ASN A 169 -8.13 4.66 17.89
CA ASN A 169 -8.24 6.02 17.34
C ASN A 169 -9.19 6.10 16.12
N SER A 170 -10.36 5.46 16.23
CA SER A 170 -11.36 5.33 15.16
C SER A 170 -10.90 4.60 13.88
N ASP A 171 -9.64 4.15 13.82
CA ASP A 171 -9.06 3.44 12.69
C ASP A 171 -9.18 1.93 12.86
N LEU A 172 -9.24 1.23 11.72
CA LEU A 172 -9.40 -0.21 11.64
C LEU A 172 -8.33 -0.96 12.44
N VAL A 173 -8.76 -1.86 13.32
CA VAL A 173 -7.90 -2.89 13.89
C VAL A 173 -8.12 -4.18 13.09
N MET A 174 -7.08 -4.65 12.44
CA MET A 174 -7.06 -5.95 11.76
C MET A 174 -6.68 -7.04 12.76
N TYR A 175 -6.89 -8.30 12.40
CA TYR A 175 -6.23 -9.41 13.07
C TYR A 175 -5.66 -10.39 12.06
N ASP A 176 -4.56 -11.07 12.39
CA ASP A 176 -4.05 -12.16 11.56
C ASP A 176 -4.54 -13.52 12.04
N ARG A 177 -4.91 -14.41 11.13
CA ARG A 177 -5.47 -15.74 11.47
C ARG A 177 -4.44 -16.75 11.97
N LEU A 178 -3.15 -16.45 11.83
CA LEU A 178 -2.05 -17.33 12.23
C LEU A 178 -1.77 -17.22 13.73
N THR A 179 -1.69 -16.00 14.25
CA THR A 179 -1.30 -15.71 15.63
C THR A 179 -2.41 -15.06 16.44
N GLU A 180 -3.52 -14.69 15.80
CA GLU A 180 -4.63 -13.96 16.43
C GLU A 180 -4.18 -12.61 17.03
N THR A 181 -3.07 -12.04 16.53
CA THR A 181 -2.61 -10.72 16.95
C THR A 181 -3.50 -9.66 16.33
N TYR A 182 -3.81 -8.62 17.09
CA TYR A 182 -4.45 -7.40 16.61
C TYR A 182 -3.41 -6.42 16.09
N TRP A 183 -3.65 -5.90 14.89
CA TRP A 183 -2.75 -5.01 14.17
C TRP A 183 -3.45 -3.67 13.90
N SER A 184 -2.81 -2.56 14.26
CA SER A 184 -3.29 -1.23 13.86
C SER A 184 -3.05 -1.06 12.35
N GLN A 185 -4.10 -0.76 11.59
CA GLN A 185 -3.99 -0.54 10.15
C GLN A 185 -3.18 0.73 9.83
N HIS A 186 -3.44 1.83 10.52
CA HIS A 186 -2.68 3.07 10.36
C HIS A 186 -1.19 2.86 10.63
N LEU A 187 -0.81 2.23 11.75
CA LEU A 187 0.60 2.06 12.12
C LEU A 187 1.29 0.90 11.40
N GLY A 188 0.56 -0.16 11.04
CA GLY A 188 1.15 -1.41 10.60
C GLY A 188 1.88 -2.15 11.72
N LEU A 189 1.45 -1.98 12.98
CA LEU A 189 2.07 -2.57 14.16
C LEU A 189 1.14 -3.57 14.83
N GLY A 190 1.70 -4.68 15.32
CA GLY A 190 1.02 -5.59 16.25
C GLY A 190 0.83 -4.87 17.58
N ILE A 191 -0.41 -4.53 17.90
CA ILE A 191 -0.76 -3.73 19.08
C ILE A 191 -1.20 -4.55 20.27
N MET A 192 -1.71 -5.78 20.06
CA MET A 192 -2.09 -6.69 21.15
C MET A 192 -2.09 -8.14 20.66
N GLY A 193 -1.46 -9.05 21.39
CA GLY A 193 -1.34 -10.47 21.03
C GLY A 193 0.11 -10.95 20.91
N PRO A 194 0.34 -12.18 20.44
CA PRO A 194 1.68 -12.78 20.38
C PRO A 194 2.72 -11.95 19.62
N MET A 195 2.29 -11.24 18.57
CA MET A 195 3.16 -10.39 17.73
C MET A 195 3.15 -8.93 18.18
N ALA A 196 2.72 -8.61 19.41
CA ALA A 196 2.79 -7.25 19.93
C ALA A 196 4.23 -6.71 19.88
N GLY A 197 4.41 -5.53 19.26
CA GLY A 197 5.72 -4.93 18.99
C GLY A 197 6.25 -5.15 17.58
N ALA A 198 5.72 -6.12 16.82
CA ALA A 198 6.15 -6.38 15.45
C ALA A 198 5.55 -5.37 14.47
N SER A 199 6.26 -5.12 13.37
CA SER A 199 5.78 -4.29 12.25
C SER A 199 5.53 -5.12 11.00
N LEU A 200 4.56 -4.70 10.21
CA LEU A 200 4.32 -5.20 8.85
C LEU A 200 5.08 -4.33 7.86
N GLU A 201 5.64 -4.97 6.83
CA GLU A 201 6.20 -4.24 5.69
C GLU A 201 5.06 -3.64 4.87
N ARG A 202 5.05 -2.31 4.74
CA ARG A 202 4.04 -1.56 3.99
C ARG A 202 4.47 -1.38 2.55
N LEU A 203 3.52 -1.53 1.62
CA LEU A 203 3.70 -1.25 0.20
C LEU A 203 3.01 0.06 -0.18
N GLN A 204 3.55 0.73 -1.19
CA GLN A 204 2.90 1.90 -1.79
C GLN A 204 1.60 1.48 -2.45
N VAL A 205 0.54 2.25 -2.21
CA VAL A 205 -0.71 2.22 -2.96
C VAL A 205 -1.02 3.64 -3.42
N ASP A 206 -1.78 3.77 -4.50
CA ASP A 206 -2.29 5.06 -4.95
C ASP A 206 -3.81 5.08 -4.76
N VAL A 207 -4.38 6.21 -4.36
CA VAL A 207 -5.84 6.38 -4.31
C VAL A 207 -6.22 7.42 -5.33
N MET A 208 -6.94 7.05 -6.39
CA MET A 208 -7.34 8.03 -7.41
C MET A 208 -8.63 7.62 -8.10
N THR A 209 -9.17 8.50 -8.93
CA THR A 209 -10.35 8.17 -9.73
C THR A 209 -10.04 7.10 -10.77
N TRP A 210 -11.03 6.27 -11.09
CA TRP A 210 -10.93 5.17 -12.03
C TRP A 210 -10.47 5.64 -13.41
N SER A 211 -10.96 6.78 -13.88
CA SER A 211 -10.53 7.38 -15.15
C SER A 211 -9.04 7.71 -15.17
N LYS A 212 -8.49 8.25 -14.08
CA LYS A 212 -7.04 8.53 -13.97
C LYS A 212 -6.23 7.25 -13.88
N TRP A 213 -6.62 6.31 -13.02
CA TRP A 213 -5.94 5.02 -12.88
C TRP A 213 -5.89 4.26 -14.20
N ARG A 214 -7.03 4.11 -14.87
CA ARG A 214 -7.11 3.41 -16.16
C ARG A 214 -6.33 4.14 -17.26
N GLY A 215 -6.24 5.46 -17.21
CA GLY A 215 -5.41 6.25 -18.13
C GLY A 215 -3.91 5.96 -17.97
N LEU A 216 -3.45 5.75 -16.74
CA LEU A 216 -2.07 5.36 -16.45
C LEU A 216 -1.80 3.87 -16.69
N HIS A 217 -2.79 3.02 -16.42
CA HIS A 217 -2.66 1.58 -16.41
C HIS A 217 -3.82 0.91 -17.18
N PRO A 218 -3.84 1.01 -18.53
CA PRO A 218 -4.95 0.50 -19.34
C PRO A 218 -5.15 -1.01 -19.22
N ASP A 219 -4.07 -1.75 -18.94
CA ASP A 219 -4.05 -3.21 -18.79
C ASP A 219 -4.24 -3.68 -17.33
N THR A 220 -4.65 -2.79 -16.43
CA THR A 220 -4.84 -3.15 -15.01
C THR A 220 -5.89 -4.25 -14.84
N LEU A 221 -5.67 -5.09 -13.84
CA LEU A 221 -6.68 -6.01 -13.33
C LEU A 221 -7.52 -5.32 -12.25
N VAL A 222 -8.83 -5.52 -12.27
CA VAL A 222 -9.76 -4.85 -11.35
C VAL A 222 -10.48 -5.89 -10.50
N LEU A 223 -10.53 -5.68 -9.19
CA LEU A 223 -11.30 -6.54 -8.28
C LEU A 223 -12.78 -6.50 -8.67
N SER A 224 -13.33 -7.65 -9.07
CA SER A 224 -14.72 -7.77 -9.50
C SER A 224 -15.69 -7.64 -8.33
N THR A 225 -16.99 -7.58 -8.65
CA THR A 225 -18.07 -7.68 -7.65
C THR A 225 -18.42 -9.13 -7.30
N ASP A 226 -17.79 -10.12 -7.94
CA ASP A 226 -17.93 -11.53 -7.57
C ASP A 226 -16.99 -11.85 -6.40
N THR A 227 -17.43 -11.46 -5.22
CA THR A 227 -16.67 -11.55 -3.97
C THR A 227 -17.06 -12.77 -3.12
N GLY A 228 -18.10 -13.50 -3.54
CA GLY A 228 -18.78 -14.50 -2.71
C GLY A 228 -19.77 -13.92 -1.69
N PHE A 229 -19.99 -12.59 -1.65
CA PHE A 229 -20.90 -11.94 -0.71
C PHE A 229 -21.97 -11.10 -1.41
N SER A 230 -23.19 -11.11 -0.85
CA SER A 230 -24.26 -10.20 -1.27
C SER A 230 -24.11 -8.86 -0.53
N ARG A 231 -23.66 -7.83 -1.23
CA ARG A 231 -23.51 -6.44 -0.73
C ARG A 231 -23.92 -5.44 -1.81
N PRO A 232 -24.40 -4.25 -1.44
CA PRO A 232 -24.78 -3.22 -2.40
C PRO A 232 -23.56 -2.40 -2.84
N TYR A 233 -22.68 -2.97 -3.68
CA TYR A 233 -21.42 -2.34 -4.15
C TYR A 233 -21.57 -1.08 -5.03
N GLY A 234 -22.70 -0.39 -4.99
CA GLY A 234 -22.91 0.94 -5.58
C GLY A 234 -23.42 1.97 -4.57
N TYR A 235 -23.58 1.56 -3.31
CA TYR A 235 -24.04 2.41 -2.22
C TYR A 235 -22.92 2.54 -1.18
N ASP A 236 -22.63 3.78 -0.81
CA ASP A 236 -21.66 4.10 0.24
C ASP A 236 -22.40 4.31 1.58
N PRO A 237 -22.15 3.48 2.59
CA PRO A 237 -22.85 3.56 3.88
C PRO A 237 -22.43 4.77 4.74
N TYR A 238 -21.36 5.50 4.37
CA TYR A 238 -20.84 6.62 5.14
C TYR A 238 -21.23 7.98 4.56
N GLY A 239 -21.39 8.11 3.24
CA GLY A 239 -21.99 9.29 2.58
C GLY A 239 -21.56 10.65 3.17
N ASP A 240 -22.50 11.37 3.79
CA ASP A 240 -22.29 12.71 4.36
C ASP A 240 -21.25 12.77 5.49
N TYR A 241 -20.93 11.64 6.12
CA TYR A 241 -19.91 11.55 7.16
C TYR A 241 -18.58 12.16 6.70
N TYR A 242 -18.20 11.93 5.44
CA TYR A 242 -16.94 12.38 4.86
C TYR A 242 -16.79 13.89 4.78
N ARG A 243 -17.91 14.63 4.77
CA ARG A 243 -17.94 16.09 4.74
C ARG A 243 -18.24 16.69 6.11
N SER A 244 -18.67 15.87 7.07
CA SER A 244 -18.96 16.32 8.42
C SER A 244 -17.67 16.56 9.22
N ARG A 245 -17.72 17.44 10.22
CA ARG A 245 -16.64 17.57 11.21
C ARG A 245 -16.65 16.47 12.27
N GLY A 246 -17.72 15.67 12.32
CA GLY A 246 -17.89 14.62 13.32
C GLY A 246 -16.89 13.48 13.13
N VAL A 247 -16.36 12.97 14.24
CA VAL A 247 -15.63 11.70 14.27
C VAL A 247 -16.52 10.68 14.96
N MET A 248 -16.79 9.55 14.29
CA MET A 248 -17.80 8.58 14.73
C MET A 248 -17.40 7.86 16.02
N PHE A 249 -16.11 7.63 16.21
CA PHE A 249 -15.54 7.00 17.40
C PHE A 249 -14.50 7.88 18.06
N PRO A 250 -14.27 7.73 19.38
CA PRO A 250 -13.29 8.53 20.10
C PRO A 250 -11.87 8.40 19.51
N VAL A 251 -11.14 9.51 19.55
CA VAL A 251 -9.70 9.57 19.25
C VAL A 251 -8.99 10.26 20.39
N LYS A 252 -7.75 9.85 20.67
CA LYS A 252 -6.99 10.38 21.81
C LYS A 252 -6.58 11.84 21.64
N ASN A 253 -6.11 12.19 20.46
CA ASN A 253 -5.55 13.50 20.18
C ASN A 253 -6.33 14.11 19.02
N LEU A 254 -7.06 15.18 19.33
CA LEU A 254 -7.68 16.04 18.33
C LEU A 254 -6.74 17.21 18.06
N ASP A 255 -6.71 17.62 16.80
CA ASP A 255 -5.88 18.71 16.32
C ASP A 255 -6.72 19.58 15.38
N ASP A 256 -6.84 20.87 15.70
CA ASP A 256 -7.73 21.81 15.04
C ASP A 256 -7.05 22.62 13.92
N ARG A 257 -5.78 22.33 13.60
CA ARG A 257 -5.05 22.98 12.50
C ARG A 257 -5.71 22.78 11.13
N LEU A 258 -6.48 21.70 10.95
CA LEU A 258 -7.22 21.41 9.71
C LEU A 258 -8.65 20.93 10.01
N HIS A 259 -9.48 20.92 8.96
CA HIS A 259 -10.74 20.18 9.00
C HIS A 259 -10.45 18.71 9.36
N PRO A 260 -11.19 18.06 10.29
CA PRO A 260 -10.92 16.68 10.70
C PRO A 260 -10.85 15.71 9.52
N LYS A 261 -11.71 15.91 8.51
CA LYS A 261 -11.78 15.12 7.26
C LYS A 261 -10.93 15.67 6.11
N ALA A 262 -10.05 16.64 6.36
CA ALA A 262 -9.06 17.05 5.37
C ALA A 262 -8.24 15.82 4.97
N ILE A 263 -8.12 15.55 3.67
CA ILE A 263 -7.30 14.46 3.17
C ILE A 263 -5.85 14.92 3.24
N VAL A 264 -5.05 14.18 4.00
CA VAL A 264 -3.61 14.38 4.09
C VAL A 264 -2.90 13.09 3.72
N TYR A 265 -1.69 13.24 3.23
CA TYR A 265 -0.77 12.14 2.94
C TYR A 265 0.37 12.23 3.92
N GLY A 266 0.67 11.13 4.61
CA GLY A 266 1.79 11.11 5.53
C GLY A 266 2.79 10.03 5.19
N LEU A 267 4.02 10.29 5.57
CA LEU A 267 5.15 9.38 5.46
C LEU A 267 5.91 9.36 6.78
N VAL A 268 6.56 8.23 7.06
CA VAL A 268 7.27 7.99 8.32
C VAL A 268 8.69 7.53 7.98
N VAL A 269 9.68 8.24 8.51
CA VAL A 269 11.10 7.88 8.36
C VAL A 269 11.68 7.68 9.75
N ASP A 270 12.06 6.44 10.06
CA ASP A 270 12.65 6.01 11.34
C ASP A 270 11.88 6.50 12.57
N GLY A 271 10.55 6.41 12.50
CA GLY A 271 9.63 6.79 13.58
C GLY A 271 9.19 8.26 13.58
N VAL A 272 9.80 9.12 12.75
CA VAL A 272 9.39 10.52 12.60
C VAL A 272 8.40 10.64 11.45
N ALA A 273 7.20 11.12 11.76
CA ALA A 273 6.14 11.35 10.78
C ALA A 273 6.13 12.80 10.29
N LYS A 274 5.78 12.98 9.02
CA LYS A 274 5.39 14.27 8.44
C LYS A 274 4.19 14.07 7.54
N THR A 275 3.29 15.05 7.52
CA THR A 275 2.05 15.03 6.76
C THR A 275 1.96 16.20 5.79
N TYR A 276 1.28 15.98 4.68
CA TYR A 276 1.11 16.92 3.60
C TYR A 276 -0.37 17.01 3.25
N GLU A 277 -0.95 18.21 3.30
CA GLU A 277 -2.34 18.40 2.90
C GLU A 277 -2.48 18.25 1.37
N GLN A 278 -3.49 17.50 0.92
CA GLN A 278 -3.61 17.08 -0.48
C GLN A 278 -3.72 18.26 -1.46
N GLY A 279 -4.49 19.29 -1.14
CA GLY A 279 -4.61 20.50 -1.96
C GLY A 279 -3.28 21.24 -2.12
N THR A 280 -2.52 21.34 -1.03
CA THR A 280 -1.21 22.00 -0.96
C THR A 280 -0.20 21.30 -1.89
N ILE A 281 -0.07 19.99 -1.79
CA ILE A 281 0.84 19.22 -2.67
C ILE A 281 0.35 19.17 -4.11
N SER A 282 -0.96 19.14 -4.35
CA SER A 282 -1.50 19.15 -5.71
C SER A 282 -1.24 20.48 -6.44
N ARG A 283 -1.28 21.61 -5.71
CA ARG A 283 -0.93 22.93 -6.25
C ARG A 283 0.56 23.06 -6.56
N ALA A 284 1.41 22.47 -5.71
CA ALA A 284 2.86 22.49 -5.93
C ALA A 284 3.31 21.52 -7.05
N ALA A 285 2.58 20.42 -7.26
CA ALA A 285 2.89 19.27 -8.12
C ALA A 285 4.17 18.51 -7.76
N VAL A 286 5.23 19.19 -7.34
CA VAL A 286 6.49 18.65 -6.85
C VAL A 286 6.91 19.45 -5.62
N LEU A 287 7.17 18.76 -4.51
CA LEU A 287 7.68 19.35 -3.27
C LEU A 287 8.98 18.66 -2.85
N ASN A 288 10.08 19.41 -2.81
CA ASN A 288 11.33 18.96 -2.22
C ASN A 288 11.27 19.19 -0.71
N ASP A 289 11.54 18.15 0.07
CA ASP A 289 11.46 18.22 1.55
C ASP A 289 12.46 17.26 2.21
N GLU A 290 12.56 17.32 3.53
CA GLU A 290 13.37 16.45 4.35
C GLU A 290 12.56 15.93 5.54
N VAL A 291 12.60 14.63 5.78
CA VAL A 291 11.98 13.98 6.94
C VAL A 291 13.04 13.18 7.66
N ASN A 292 13.32 13.57 8.90
CA ASN A 292 14.36 12.96 9.74
C ASN A 292 15.73 12.84 9.05
N GLY A 293 16.20 13.91 8.40
CA GLY A 293 17.47 13.91 7.67
C GLY A 293 17.43 13.17 6.32
N ARG A 294 16.35 12.49 5.97
CA ARG A 294 16.19 11.84 4.67
C ARG A 294 15.61 12.83 3.65
N PRO A 295 16.34 13.17 2.57
CA PRO A 295 15.82 14.05 1.54
C PRO A 295 14.77 13.31 0.69
N VAL A 296 13.56 13.85 0.64
CA VAL A 296 12.40 13.29 -0.07
C VAL A 296 11.83 14.27 -1.08
N VAL A 297 11.26 13.76 -2.17
CA VAL A 297 10.44 14.53 -3.10
C VAL A 297 9.03 13.94 -3.09
N VAL A 298 8.03 14.79 -2.86
CA VAL A 298 6.62 14.43 -3.00
C VAL A 298 6.14 14.89 -4.36
N VAL A 299 5.53 13.98 -5.12
CA VAL A 299 5.08 14.18 -6.50
C VAL A 299 3.56 13.98 -6.55
N SER A 300 2.84 15.02 -6.96
CA SER A 300 1.38 15.10 -6.98
C SER A 300 0.86 15.96 -8.14
N PRO A 301 1.12 15.61 -9.42
CA PRO A 301 0.79 16.45 -10.58
C PRO A 301 -0.71 16.61 -10.85
N PHE A 302 -1.56 15.83 -10.18
CA PHE A 302 -3.01 16.01 -10.18
C PHE A 302 -3.57 15.50 -8.85
N GLN A 303 -4.79 15.93 -8.52
CA GLN A 303 -5.43 15.59 -7.24
C GLN A 303 -5.48 14.08 -7.01
N GLN A 304 -5.28 13.69 -5.74
CA GLN A 304 -5.32 12.32 -5.23
C GLN A 304 -4.17 11.39 -5.69
N TYR A 305 -3.38 11.73 -6.71
CA TYR A 305 -2.11 11.04 -6.97
C TYR A 305 -1.02 11.62 -6.09
N VAL A 306 -0.48 10.83 -5.16
CA VAL A 306 0.66 11.26 -4.33
C VAL A 306 1.63 10.12 -4.16
N ARG A 307 2.86 10.33 -4.63
CA ARG A 307 3.99 9.43 -4.36
C ARG A 307 5.15 10.21 -3.77
N ALA A 308 5.97 9.55 -2.96
CA ALA A 308 7.18 10.12 -2.40
C ALA A 308 8.41 9.28 -2.79
N TYR A 309 9.52 9.94 -3.04
CA TYR A 309 10.77 9.27 -3.42
C TYR A 309 11.94 9.84 -2.64
N SER A 310 12.98 9.04 -2.42
CA SER A 310 14.26 9.60 -1.99
C SER A 310 14.83 10.44 -3.13
N ARG A 311 15.25 11.66 -2.80
CA ARG A 311 16.00 12.52 -3.73
C ARG A 311 17.46 12.10 -3.85
N ARG A 312 17.91 11.13 -3.04
CA ARG A 312 19.30 10.67 -3.06
C ARG A 312 19.47 9.61 -4.14
N LEU A 313 20.29 9.92 -5.15
CA LEU A 313 20.60 9.00 -6.23
C LEU A 313 22.04 9.18 -6.67
N VAL A 314 22.77 8.07 -6.81
CA VAL A 314 24.19 8.06 -7.21
C VAL A 314 25.07 8.97 -6.34
N GLY A 315 24.80 9.02 -5.04
CA GLY A 315 25.57 9.82 -4.07
C GLY A 315 25.19 11.30 -3.99
N GLU A 316 24.35 11.79 -4.90
CA GLU A 316 23.86 13.17 -4.94
C GLU A 316 22.44 13.28 -4.37
N THR A 317 22.13 14.42 -3.75
CA THR A 317 20.74 14.82 -3.48
C THR A 317 20.25 15.67 -4.65
N LEU A 318 19.32 15.14 -5.44
CA LEU A 318 18.68 15.81 -6.56
C LEU A 318 17.68 16.88 -6.07
N GLU A 319 17.40 17.85 -6.94
CA GLU A 319 16.40 18.91 -6.70
C GLU A 319 15.41 18.89 -7.86
N PHE A 320 14.14 18.65 -7.56
CA PHE A 320 13.11 18.45 -8.57
C PHE A 320 12.22 19.68 -8.74
N VAL A 321 11.74 19.90 -9.95
CA VAL A 321 10.74 20.91 -10.26
C VAL A 321 9.70 20.38 -11.22
N TYR A 322 8.53 21.01 -11.22
CA TYR A 322 7.48 20.75 -12.18
C TYR A 322 7.41 21.90 -13.18
N GLU A 323 7.93 21.69 -14.39
CA GLU A 323 8.05 22.70 -15.44
C GLU A 323 7.49 22.13 -16.75
N ASP A 324 6.65 22.90 -17.45
CA ASP A 324 5.99 22.49 -18.71
C ASP A 324 5.30 21.12 -18.67
N GLY A 325 4.66 20.80 -17.53
CA GLY A 325 3.96 19.53 -17.32
C GLY A 325 4.88 18.32 -17.11
N ARG A 326 6.17 18.55 -16.81
CA ARG A 326 7.19 17.52 -16.61
C ARG A 326 7.86 17.65 -15.26
N VAL A 327 8.22 16.51 -14.66
CA VAL A 327 9.09 16.47 -13.48
C VAL A 327 10.54 16.48 -13.97
N VAL A 328 11.31 17.49 -13.58
CA VAL A 328 12.70 17.67 -14.02
C VAL A 328 13.60 17.78 -12.79
N ASP A 329 14.77 17.11 -12.79
CA ASP A 329 15.80 17.41 -11.79
C ASP A 329 16.74 18.51 -12.31
N ARG A 330 16.89 19.61 -11.56
CA ARG A 330 17.68 20.77 -11.98
C ARG A 330 19.18 20.50 -12.02
N LYS A 331 19.65 19.52 -11.26
CA LYS A 331 21.08 19.20 -11.18
C LYS A 331 21.61 18.55 -12.44
N THR A 332 20.87 17.61 -13.03
CA THR A 332 21.30 16.88 -14.24
C THR A 332 20.50 17.25 -15.48
N GLY A 333 19.35 17.90 -15.31
CA GLY A 333 18.42 18.18 -16.40
C GLY A 333 17.68 16.93 -16.89
N SER A 334 17.65 15.83 -16.12
CA SER A 334 16.90 14.64 -16.51
C SER A 334 15.41 14.84 -16.29
N VAL A 335 14.61 14.26 -17.18
CA VAL A 335 13.14 14.27 -17.08
C VAL A 335 12.69 12.95 -16.47
N TRP A 336 11.75 13.03 -15.54
CA TRP A 336 11.23 11.92 -14.77
C TRP A 336 9.75 11.74 -15.06
N ASP A 337 9.32 10.48 -15.17
CA ASP A 337 7.91 10.16 -15.06
C ASP A 337 7.43 10.28 -13.61
N ILE A 338 6.11 10.29 -13.44
CA ILE A 338 5.46 10.42 -12.14
C ILE A 338 5.69 9.18 -11.24
N GLY A 339 6.18 8.08 -11.83
CA GLY A 339 6.56 6.85 -11.16
C GLY A 339 8.01 6.87 -10.65
N GLY A 340 8.73 7.97 -10.82
CA GLY A 340 10.09 8.13 -10.33
C GLY A 340 11.15 7.47 -11.22
N ARG A 341 10.87 7.20 -12.51
CA ARG A 341 11.85 6.74 -13.49
C ARG A 341 12.26 7.89 -14.41
N ALA A 342 13.56 8.06 -14.59
CA ALA A 342 14.09 9.00 -15.56
C ALA A 342 13.84 8.49 -16.99
N VAL A 343 13.13 9.27 -17.80
CA VAL A 343 12.74 8.93 -19.18
C VAL A 343 13.63 9.62 -20.22
N GLU A 344 14.24 10.75 -19.86
CA GLU A 344 15.14 11.53 -20.71
C GLU A 344 16.33 12.09 -19.91
N GLY A 345 17.39 12.50 -20.61
CA GLY A 345 18.57 13.13 -20.01
C GLY A 345 19.62 12.14 -19.46
N PRO A 346 20.64 12.65 -18.75
CA PRO A 346 21.80 11.87 -18.30
C PRO A 346 21.46 10.67 -17.39
N LEU A 347 20.36 10.75 -16.64
CA LEU A 347 19.93 9.68 -15.73
C LEU A 347 18.90 8.72 -16.35
N LYS A 348 18.64 8.80 -17.66
CA LYS A 348 17.64 7.95 -18.35
C LYS A 348 17.77 6.47 -17.97
N GLY A 349 16.64 5.86 -17.62
CA GLY A 349 16.53 4.46 -17.21
C GLY A 349 16.75 4.20 -15.72
N ARG A 350 17.28 5.18 -14.97
CA ARG A 350 17.39 5.09 -13.51
C ARG A 350 16.02 5.30 -12.85
N SER A 351 15.86 4.74 -11.66
CA SER A 351 14.66 4.89 -10.83
C SER A 351 15.04 5.41 -9.46
N LEU A 352 14.20 6.29 -8.92
CA LEU A 352 14.29 6.73 -7.53
C LEU A 352 13.82 5.62 -6.60
N GLU A 353 14.35 5.62 -5.39
CA GLU A 353 13.86 4.75 -4.32
C GLU A 353 12.52 5.28 -3.81
N GLN A 354 11.47 4.46 -3.87
CA GLN A 354 10.15 4.80 -3.34
C GLN A 354 10.21 4.96 -1.81
N VAL A 355 9.65 6.06 -1.32
CA VAL A 355 9.32 6.25 0.10
C VAL A 355 7.81 6.10 0.21
N VAL A 356 7.34 5.23 1.11
CA VAL A 356 5.91 4.95 1.22
C VAL A 356 5.20 6.15 1.84
N VAL A 357 4.21 6.65 1.12
CA VAL A 357 3.28 7.68 1.56
C VAL A 357 1.86 7.14 1.42
N TYR A 358 0.99 7.43 2.39
CA TYR A 358 -0.38 6.91 2.37
C TYR A 358 -1.40 7.96 2.83
N PRO A 359 -2.62 7.94 2.27
CA PRO A 359 -3.67 8.87 2.65
C PRO A 359 -4.29 8.49 3.99
N ALA A 360 -4.74 9.49 4.73
CA ALA A 360 -5.82 9.38 5.71
C ALA A 360 -6.45 10.76 5.93
N PHE A 361 -7.56 10.80 6.66
CA PHE A 361 -8.11 12.03 7.19
C PHE A 361 -7.18 12.60 8.27
N TRP A 362 -7.13 13.93 8.34
CA TRP A 362 -6.29 14.68 9.27
C TRP A 362 -6.42 14.19 10.72
N PHE A 363 -7.66 14.00 11.18
CA PHE A 363 -7.90 13.57 12.56
C PHE A 363 -7.21 12.25 12.90
N ALA A 364 -7.09 11.33 11.93
CA ALA A 364 -6.45 10.03 12.14
C ALA A 364 -4.93 10.21 12.28
N TRP A 365 -4.30 10.91 11.34
CA TRP A 365 -2.87 11.21 11.41
C TRP A 365 -2.48 11.93 12.71
N ALA A 366 -3.23 12.96 13.08
CA ALA A 366 -3.00 13.70 14.33
C ALA A 366 -3.22 12.84 15.58
N ALA A 367 -4.17 11.90 15.55
CA ALA A 367 -4.42 10.98 16.65
C ALA A 367 -3.26 9.99 16.89
N PHE A 368 -2.66 9.47 15.81
CA PHE A 368 -1.53 8.54 15.85
C PHE A 368 -0.17 9.23 16.06
N TYR A 369 -0.01 10.45 15.54
CA TYR A 369 1.21 11.24 15.64
C TYR A 369 0.89 12.64 16.19
N PRO A 370 0.76 12.80 17.53
CA PRO A 370 0.42 14.07 18.14
C PRO A 370 1.50 15.12 17.85
N GLY A 371 1.09 16.31 17.41
CA GLY A 371 2.02 17.37 17.03
C GLY A 371 2.79 17.10 15.73
N VAL A 372 2.33 16.15 14.90
CA VAL A 372 2.94 15.85 13.60
C VAL A 372 3.14 17.14 12.78
N GLU A 373 4.30 17.23 12.13
CA GLU A 373 4.56 18.34 11.22
C GLU A 373 3.61 18.25 10.03
N LEU A 374 3.01 19.40 9.71
CA LEU A 374 2.01 19.55 8.67
C LEU A 374 2.50 20.57 7.65
N VAL A 375 2.64 20.13 6.40
CA VAL A 375 2.84 21.01 5.25
C VAL A 375 1.48 21.39 4.67
N TYR A 376 1.11 22.66 4.86
CA TYR A 376 -0.16 23.23 4.46
C TYR A 376 0.03 24.71 4.12
N ASP A 377 -0.51 25.15 2.99
CA ASP A 377 -0.36 26.53 2.50
C ASP A 377 -1.48 27.48 2.95
N GLY A 378 -2.46 26.99 3.72
CA GLY A 378 -3.61 27.78 4.19
C GLY A 378 -4.83 27.79 3.24
N GLY A 379 -4.77 27.13 2.07
CA GLY A 379 -5.89 27.04 1.14
C GLY A 379 -6.99 26.07 1.59
N GLU A 380 -8.16 26.08 0.95
CA GLU A 380 -9.25 25.17 1.36
C GLU A 380 -8.80 23.68 1.33
N PRO A 381 -9.01 22.93 2.43
CA PRO A 381 -8.54 21.56 2.51
C PRO A 381 -9.35 20.63 1.61
N ALA A 382 -8.69 19.67 0.97
CA ALA A 382 -9.37 18.66 0.18
C ALA A 382 -10.24 17.75 1.06
N LEU A 383 -11.51 17.59 0.72
CA LEU A 383 -12.45 16.68 1.39
C LEU A 383 -12.93 15.61 0.40
N GLN A 384 -13.21 14.41 0.91
CA GLN A 384 -13.76 13.35 0.06
C GLN A 384 -15.16 13.73 -0.44
N GLY A 385 -15.33 13.61 -1.77
CA GLY A 385 -16.58 13.94 -2.45
C GLY A 385 -16.83 15.44 -2.61
N ALA A 386 -15.90 16.35 -2.27
CA ALA A 386 -16.10 17.78 -2.52
C ALA A 386 -16.07 18.16 -4.02
N ASP A 387 -15.48 17.29 -4.86
CA ASP A 387 -15.46 17.45 -6.31
C ASP A 387 -16.43 16.45 -6.96
N GLY A 388 -17.64 16.94 -7.24
CA GLY A 388 -18.72 16.25 -7.96
C GLY A 388 -19.56 17.25 -8.72
#